data_AF-A0A418D8J3-F1
#
_entry.id   AF-A0A418D8J3-F1
#
_cell.length_a   1.000
_cell.length_b   1.000
_cell.length_c   1.000
_cell.angle_alpha   90.00
_cell.angle_beta   90.00
_cell.angle_gamma   90.00
#
_symmetry.space_group_name_H-M   'P 1'
#
loop_
_entity.id
_entity.type
_entity.pdbx_description
1 polymer ?
#
loop_
_entity_poly.entity_id
_entity_poly.type
_entity_poly.pdbx_seq_one_letter_code
_entity_poly.pdbx_strand_id
1 'polypeptide(L)'
;MTLGETQSNDKPASAVNDDIAWGVKKIQAPVLWANGIEGDGIVVANIDTCVRYTHESLESNWRREYGWFDPYNKTNQQPDDTDGHGTAVMGTVVGTKGIGVAPKAKWIACKGCNYDCNELKVVECAQFLLCPHNNDGNKCDPSKAPHVINGSFGKYARDLRWEEMIIKWREAGIIPVFANGNNGVKGCASSEHPGMSPQVIGVGFTDSNDALSIDSSLGPSFLEVLKPDISAPGSDIRTAGHFSDDGYSLGSGSSLAAPHVSGAIALYLSAHKGASYDQVYRALTENVDTDTLTPPNKTCGGIPNTQYPNNLFGHGRLNIFKAVAASIPGLTLPSQSKSTQALNPTDDLSTCGTLEDNTHYVGGDLASFNLTTVESCCAECKKTPGCKVFEWYNLNGGLCRLKDTQGPKVAVDGAIAGVLPAPASG
;
A
#
# COMPACT_ATOMS: atom_id res chain seq x y z
N MET A 1 -12.74 54.77 25.55
CA MET A 1 -11.44 54.05 25.62
C MET A 1 -11.67 52.67 25.05
N THR A 2 -11.30 52.50 23.79
CA THR A 2 -11.35 51.26 23.01
C THR A 2 -9.98 50.59 23.08
N LEU A 3 -9.94 49.36 23.60
CA LEU A 3 -8.81 48.42 23.59
C LEU A 3 -9.47 47.03 23.60
N GLY A 4 -9.26 46.07 22.71
CA GLY A 4 -8.34 45.89 21.59
C GLY A 4 -8.37 44.36 21.37
N GLU A 5 -8.86 43.91 20.22
CA GLU A 5 -8.97 42.49 19.87
C GLU A 5 -7.57 41.87 19.77
N THR A 6 -7.29 40.83 20.57
CA THR A 6 -6.09 40.01 20.41
C THR A 6 -6.29 39.05 19.24
N GLN A 7 -5.54 39.31 18.18
CA GLN A 7 -5.48 38.54 16.94
C GLN A 7 -5.05 37.09 17.17
N SER A 8 -5.76 36.20 16.49
CA SER A 8 -5.42 34.80 16.25
C SER A 8 -3.98 34.68 15.72
N ASN A 9 -3.15 33.89 16.37
CA ASN A 9 -1.92 33.39 15.75
C ASN A 9 -2.31 32.26 14.78
N ASP A 10 -2.79 32.65 13.61
CA ASP A 10 -2.92 31.77 12.45
C ASP A 10 -1.51 31.39 11.99
N LYS A 11 -0.97 30.32 12.58
CA LYS A 11 0.11 29.57 11.96
C LYS A 11 -0.52 28.90 10.73
N PRO A 12 -0.06 29.18 9.50
CA PRO A 12 -0.57 28.48 8.34
C PRO A 12 -0.37 26.99 8.57
N ALA A 13 -1.45 26.22 8.43
CA ALA A 13 -1.37 24.78 8.32
C ALA A 13 -0.28 24.48 7.29
N SER A 14 0.79 23.82 7.74
CA SER A 14 1.81 23.29 6.85
C SER A 14 1.08 22.46 5.82
N ALA A 15 1.04 22.93 4.58
CA ALA A 15 0.58 22.15 3.45
C ALA A 15 1.58 21.00 3.29
N VAL A 16 1.33 19.90 4.01
CA VAL A 16 1.90 18.60 3.67
C VAL A 16 1.26 18.29 2.33
N ASN A 17 2.04 18.43 1.27
CA ASN A 17 1.74 17.78 0.02
C ASN A 17 1.77 16.28 0.36
N ASP A 18 0.61 15.67 0.61
CA ASP A 18 0.51 14.29 1.08
C ASP A 18 1.02 13.36 -0.04
N ASP A 19 2.32 13.11 -0.03
CA ASP A 19 2.96 12.19 -0.96
C ASP A 19 2.37 10.79 -0.75
N ILE A 20 1.51 10.37 -1.69
CA ILE A 20 0.90 9.04 -1.67
C ILE A 20 2.01 8.00 -1.53
N ALA A 21 1.84 7.08 -0.58
CA ALA A 21 2.82 6.07 -0.24
C ALA A 21 3.17 5.22 -1.46
N TRP A 22 4.45 4.82 -1.56
CA TRP A 22 4.95 4.12 -2.74
C TRP A 22 4.18 2.82 -3.00
N GLY A 23 3.84 2.06 -1.96
CA GLY A 23 3.11 0.79 -2.08
C GLY A 23 1.72 0.98 -2.68
N VAL A 24 1.04 2.04 -2.26
CA VAL A 24 -0.27 2.44 -2.79
C VAL A 24 -0.18 2.85 -4.26
N LYS A 25 0.86 3.62 -4.64
CA LYS A 25 1.15 3.95 -6.05
C LYS A 25 1.48 2.68 -6.87
N LYS A 26 2.28 1.77 -6.33
CA LYS A 26 2.79 0.58 -7.01
C LYS A 26 1.66 -0.37 -7.45
N ILE A 27 0.62 -0.49 -6.63
CA ILE A 27 -0.55 -1.31 -6.96
C ILE A 27 -1.58 -0.56 -7.83
N GLN A 28 -1.31 0.69 -8.20
CA GLN A 28 -2.15 1.55 -9.04
C GLN A 28 -3.49 1.98 -8.40
N ALA A 29 -3.59 2.01 -7.07
CA ALA A 29 -4.79 2.47 -6.37
C ALA A 29 -5.16 3.96 -6.65
N PRO A 30 -4.23 4.92 -6.75
CA PRO A 30 -4.58 6.33 -7.00
C PRO A 30 -5.32 6.58 -8.31
N VAL A 31 -5.13 5.69 -9.30
CA VAL A 31 -5.88 5.75 -10.55
C VAL A 31 -7.38 5.52 -10.32
N LEU A 32 -7.73 4.60 -9.41
CA LEU A 32 -9.11 4.31 -9.05
C LEU A 32 -9.71 5.46 -8.23
N TRP A 33 -8.92 6.07 -7.34
CA TRP A 33 -9.36 7.24 -6.56
C TRP A 33 -9.72 8.41 -7.48
N ALA A 34 -8.92 8.66 -8.51
CA ALA A 34 -9.20 9.69 -9.52
C ALA A 34 -10.52 9.43 -10.30
N ASN A 35 -11.02 8.19 -10.29
CA ASN A 35 -12.30 7.78 -10.86
C ASN A 35 -13.42 7.64 -9.81
N GLY A 36 -13.20 8.13 -8.58
CA GLY A 36 -14.18 8.08 -7.49
C GLY A 36 -14.35 6.70 -6.84
N ILE A 37 -13.45 5.76 -7.11
CA ILE A 37 -13.44 4.42 -6.49
C ILE A 37 -12.43 4.46 -5.35
N GLU A 38 -12.91 4.73 -4.14
CA GLU A 38 -12.06 4.91 -2.94
C GLU A 38 -12.45 3.97 -1.78
N GLY A 39 -13.35 3.02 -2.02
CA GLY A 39 -13.80 2.02 -1.03
C GLY A 39 -15.13 2.37 -0.35
N ASP A 40 -15.87 3.36 -0.84
CA ASP A 40 -17.14 3.79 -0.27
C ASP A 40 -18.14 2.63 -0.10
N GLY A 41 -18.78 2.59 1.08
CA GLY A 41 -19.78 1.58 1.43
C GLY A 41 -19.20 0.22 1.84
N ILE A 42 -17.87 0.04 1.75
CA ILE A 42 -17.21 -1.18 2.18
C ILE A 42 -16.71 -1.04 3.62
N VAL A 43 -16.76 -2.16 4.36
CA VAL A 43 -16.30 -2.28 5.74
C VAL A 43 -15.21 -3.33 5.78
N VAL A 44 -14.02 -2.96 6.26
CA VAL A 44 -12.90 -3.87 6.48
C VAL A 44 -12.67 -4.06 7.97
N ALA A 45 -12.49 -5.30 8.40
CA ALA A 45 -12.14 -5.65 9.76
C ALA A 45 -10.66 -6.01 9.89
N ASN A 46 -10.04 -5.71 11.03
CA ASN A 46 -8.85 -6.43 11.47
C ASN A 46 -9.13 -7.27 12.72
N ILE A 47 -8.42 -8.39 12.84
CA ILE A 47 -8.20 -9.07 14.11
C ILE A 47 -6.70 -8.90 14.42
N ASP A 48 -6.39 -8.05 15.39
CA ASP A 48 -5.02 -7.60 15.63
C ASP A 48 -4.85 -7.08 17.07
N THR A 49 -3.83 -6.26 17.33
CA THR A 49 -3.52 -5.67 18.65
C THR A 49 -4.46 -4.55 19.11
N CYS A 50 -5.46 -4.20 18.29
CA CYS A 50 -6.37 -3.03 18.35
C CYS A 50 -6.10 -2.04 17.19
N VAL A 51 -6.68 -0.85 17.22
CA VAL A 51 -6.42 0.28 16.34
C VAL A 51 -6.58 1.56 17.16
N ARG A 52 -5.62 2.49 17.11
CA ARG A 52 -5.77 3.81 17.72
C ARG A 52 -6.86 4.61 17.01
N TYR A 53 -8.06 4.64 17.58
CA TYR A 53 -9.22 5.23 16.91
C TYR A 53 -9.14 6.76 16.72
N THR A 54 -8.33 7.45 17.53
CA THR A 54 -8.14 8.92 17.49
C THR A 54 -7.11 9.36 16.46
N HIS A 55 -6.40 8.43 15.82
CA HIS A 55 -5.41 8.80 14.82
C HIS A 55 -6.07 9.53 13.65
N GLU A 56 -5.54 10.68 13.25
CA GLU A 56 -6.13 11.60 12.27
C GLU A 56 -6.42 10.94 10.92
N SER A 57 -5.59 9.97 10.53
CA SER A 57 -5.77 9.21 9.30
C SER A 57 -6.84 8.11 9.37
N LEU A 58 -7.37 7.80 10.56
CA LEU A 58 -8.27 6.67 10.81
C LEU A 58 -9.60 7.06 11.43
N GLU A 59 -9.65 8.15 12.23
CA GLU A 59 -10.81 8.52 13.03
C GLU A 59 -12.09 8.67 12.20
N SER A 60 -12.00 9.32 11.03
CA SER A 60 -13.14 9.60 10.15
C SER A 60 -13.79 8.34 9.55
N ASN A 61 -13.04 7.24 9.49
CA ASN A 61 -13.46 5.98 8.89
C ASN A 61 -13.86 4.91 9.91
N TRP A 62 -13.70 5.17 11.19
CA TRP A 62 -14.11 4.22 12.22
C TRP A 62 -15.63 4.09 12.31
N ARG A 63 -16.15 2.86 12.31
CA ARG A 63 -17.56 2.60 12.62
C ARG A 63 -17.75 2.53 14.14
N ARG A 64 -18.23 3.62 14.75
CA ARG A 64 -18.38 3.73 16.22
C ARG A 64 -19.31 2.68 16.84
N GLU A 65 -20.44 2.38 16.21
CA GLU A 65 -21.36 1.34 16.67
C GLU A 65 -21.06 0.01 15.97
N TYR A 66 -21.09 -1.10 16.71
CA TYR A 66 -20.83 -2.45 16.18
C TYR A 66 -19.45 -2.59 15.53
N GLY A 67 -18.49 -1.73 15.85
CA GLY A 67 -17.19 -1.70 15.15
C GLY A 67 -15.97 -1.97 16.01
N TRP A 68 -16.17 -2.41 17.25
CA TRP A 68 -15.08 -2.74 18.15
C TRP A 68 -15.45 -3.85 19.12
N PHE A 69 -14.48 -4.72 19.40
CA PHE A 69 -14.57 -5.69 20.47
C PHE A 69 -13.20 -5.98 21.10
N ASP A 70 -13.12 -5.97 22.43
CA ASP A 70 -11.98 -6.44 23.21
C ASP A 70 -12.36 -7.71 24.00
N PRO A 71 -12.01 -8.91 23.52
CA PRO A 71 -12.31 -10.16 24.23
C PRO A 71 -11.46 -10.39 25.48
N TYR A 72 -10.41 -9.60 25.73
CA TYR A 72 -9.58 -9.72 26.93
C TYR A 72 -10.26 -9.09 28.13
N ASN A 73 -10.66 -7.82 28.02
CA ASN A 73 -11.23 -7.08 29.15
C ASN A 73 -12.76 -6.98 29.08
N LYS A 74 -13.37 -7.21 27.91
CA LYS A 74 -14.82 -7.10 27.67
C LYS A 74 -15.37 -5.75 28.15
N THR A 75 -14.62 -4.67 27.91
CA THR A 75 -14.98 -3.31 28.34
C THR A 75 -15.63 -2.53 27.21
N ASN A 76 -16.39 -1.49 27.58
CA ASN A 76 -16.93 -0.50 26.64
C ASN A 76 -15.91 0.62 26.36
N GLN A 77 -14.62 0.39 26.64
CA GLN A 77 -13.58 1.35 26.31
C GLN A 77 -13.42 1.43 24.79
N GLN A 78 -13.15 2.64 24.31
CA GLN A 78 -12.91 2.87 22.89
C GLN A 78 -11.58 2.21 22.47
N PRO A 79 -11.42 1.85 21.19
CA PRO A 79 -10.27 1.08 20.73
C PRO A 79 -8.98 1.88 20.87
N ASP A 80 -8.10 1.51 21.81
CA ASP A 80 -6.77 2.10 21.93
C ASP A 80 -5.71 1.01 21.76
N ASP A 81 -4.69 1.30 20.94
CA ASP A 81 -3.66 0.35 20.54
C ASP A 81 -2.34 0.73 21.18
N THR A 82 -1.97 -0.04 22.20
CA THR A 82 -0.73 0.17 22.96
C THR A 82 0.48 -0.56 22.39
N ASP A 83 0.26 -1.42 21.39
CA ASP A 83 1.34 -2.15 20.70
C ASP A 83 1.69 -1.46 19.37
N GLY A 84 0.65 -1.11 18.60
CA GLY A 84 0.76 -0.35 17.37
C GLY A 84 0.67 -1.15 16.09
N HIS A 85 0.85 -2.47 16.14
CA HIS A 85 0.79 -3.30 14.94
C HIS A 85 -0.57 -3.17 14.23
N GLY A 86 -1.68 -3.29 14.96
CA GLY A 86 -3.01 -3.19 14.38
C GLY A 86 -3.35 -1.79 13.83
N THR A 87 -2.85 -0.72 14.45
CA THR A 87 -2.92 0.65 13.91
C THR A 87 -2.18 0.78 12.58
N ALA A 88 -0.97 0.22 12.49
CA ALA A 88 -0.17 0.22 11.27
C ALA A 88 -0.85 -0.59 10.14
N VAL A 89 -1.40 -1.75 10.48
CA VAL A 89 -2.17 -2.60 9.57
C VAL A 89 -3.39 -1.84 9.04
N MET A 90 -4.24 -1.30 9.92
CA MET A 90 -5.45 -0.61 9.51
C MET A 90 -5.14 0.68 8.74
N GLY A 91 -4.08 1.40 9.10
CA GLY A 91 -3.57 2.55 8.34
C GLY A 91 -3.24 2.21 6.89
N THR A 92 -2.72 1.01 6.64
CA THR A 92 -2.40 0.54 5.28
C THR A 92 -3.66 0.17 4.50
N VAL A 93 -4.72 -0.28 5.19
CA VAL A 93 -6.02 -0.56 4.54
C VAL A 93 -6.75 0.74 4.17
N VAL A 94 -7.03 1.60 5.15
CA VAL A 94 -8.01 2.70 5.04
C VAL A 94 -7.49 4.08 5.43
N GLY A 95 -6.20 4.19 5.78
CA GLY A 95 -5.62 5.46 6.22
C GLY A 95 -5.77 6.56 5.17
N THR A 96 -6.29 7.71 5.57
CA THR A 96 -6.32 8.91 4.73
C THR A 96 -4.92 9.51 4.60
N LYS A 97 -4.76 10.63 3.87
CA LYS A 97 -3.45 11.28 3.65
C LYS A 97 -2.46 10.41 2.88
N GLY A 98 -2.98 9.61 1.94
CA GLY A 98 -2.18 8.85 0.97
C GLY A 98 -1.48 7.60 1.51
N ILE A 99 -1.72 7.14 2.75
CA ILE A 99 -1.10 5.93 3.31
C ILE A 99 -1.92 4.65 3.13
N GLY A 100 -3.25 4.77 3.05
CA GLY A 100 -4.16 3.64 2.91
C GLY A 100 -4.59 3.41 1.48
N VAL A 101 -4.90 2.16 1.14
CA VAL A 101 -5.35 1.78 -0.22
C VAL A 101 -6.81 2.18 -0.49
N ALA A 102 -7.69 2.07 0.49
CA ALA A 102 -9.13 2.38 0.38
C ALA A 102 -9.55 3.47 1.39
N PRO A 103 -9.20 4.74 1.13
CA PRO A 103 -9.32 5.82 2.11
C PRO A 103 -10.77 6.22 2.46
N LYS A 104 -11.79 5.69 1.76
CA LYS A 104 -13.22 5.90 2.12
C LYS A 104 -13.93 4.65 2.63
N ALA A 105 -13.23 3.52 2.68
CA ALA A 105 -13.78 2.34 3.35
C ALA A 105 -13.88 2.58 4.85
N LYS A 106 -14.93 2.06 5.47
CA LYS A 106 -15.07 2.06 6.93
C LYS A 106 -14.28 0.91 7.52
N TRP A 107 -13.84 1.08 8.76
CA TRP A 107 -13.15 0.01 9.48
C TRP A 107 -13.81 -0.35 10.79
N ILE A 108 -13.62 -1.62 11.15
CA ILE A 108 -13.91 -2.19 12.45
C ILE A 108 -12.71 -2.99 12.94
N ALA A 109 -12.62 -3.22 14.24
CA ALA A 109 -11.48 -3.90 14.81
C ALA A 109 -11.90 -4.88 15.89
N CYS A 110 -11.07 -5.89 16.11
CA CYS A 110 -11.15 -6.74 17.29
C CYS A 110 -9.77 -7.02 17.85
N LYS A 111 -9.63 -6.89 19.18
CA LYS A 111 -8.39 -7.13 19.90
C LYS A 111 -8.11 -8.63 20.06
N GLY A 112 -7.84 -9.32 18.96
CA GLY A 112 -7.51 -10.75 18.99
C GLY A 112 -6.09 -11.02 19.48
N CYS A 113 -5.24 -10.00 19.47
CA CYS A 113 -3.83 -10.09 19.85
C CYS A 113 -3.48 -9.05 20.94
N ASN A 114 -2.49 -9.39 21.77
CA ASN A 114 -1.71 -8.44 22.57
C ASN A 114 -0.24 -8.60 22.13
N TYR A 115 0.64 -9.08 23.01
CA TYR A 115 2.00 -9.51 22.66
C TYR A 115 2.03 -10.79 21.83
N ASP A 116 0.96 -11.57 21.89
CA ASP A 116 0.70 -12.76 21.09
C ASP A 116 -0.76 -12.76 20.61
N CYS A 117 -1.06 -13.59 19.61
CA CYS A 117 -2.42 -13.82 19.15
C CYS A 117 -2.98 -15.08 19.83
N ASN A 118 -3.55 -14.89 21.02
CA ASN A 118 -4.11 -15.98 21.80
C ASN A 118 -5.29 -16.62 21.06
N GLU A 119 -5.21 -17.92 20.80
CA GLU A 119 -6.16 -18.60 19.92
C GLU A 119 -7.62 -18.46 20.35
N LEU A 120 -7.92 -18.55 21.66
CA LEU A 120 -9.28 -18.38 22.16
C LEU A 120 -9.81 -16.96 21.89
N LYS A 121 -8.95 -15.95 22.00
CA LYS A 121 -9.30 -14.53 21.79
C LYS A 121 -9.50 -14.20 20.33
N VAL A 122 -8.66 -14.76 19.47
CA VAL A 122 -8.88 -14.66 18.02
C VAL A 122 -10.20 -15.37 17.64
N VAL A 123 -10.58 -16.49 18.28
CA VAL A 123 -11.85 -17.18 17.98
C VAL A 123 -13.06 -16.35 18.45
N GLU A 124 -12.98 -15.75 19.64
CA GLU A 124 -14.00 -14.79 20.11
C GLU A 124 -14.14 -13.61 19.13
N CYS A 125 -13.02 -13.07 18.63
CA CYS A 125 -13.03 -12.05 17.57
C CYS A 125 -13.65 -12.55 16.26
N ALA A 126 -13.37 -13.79 15.88
CA ALA A 126 -13.89 -14.33 14.64
C ALA A 126 -15.41 -14.51 14.66
N GLN A 127 -15.95 -14.92 15.81
CA GLN A 127 -17.39 -14.96 16.07
C GLN A 127 -18.01 -13.56 16.06
N PHE A 128 -17.34 -12.57 16.68
CA PHE A 128 -17.78 -11.17 16.62
C PHE A 128 -17.87 -10.67 15.17
N LEU A 129 -16.93 -11.02 14.30
CA LEU A 129 -16.96 -10.57 12.91
C LEU A 129 -18.05 -11.25 12.06
N LEU A 130 -18.56 -12.42 12.45
CA LEU A 130 -19.76 -13.02 11.82
C LEU A 130 -21.04 -12.28 12.21
N CYS A 131 -21.09 -11.80 13.45
CA CYS A 131 -22.27 -11.12 13.97
C CYS A 131 -21.83 -10.06 14.99
N PRO A 132 -21.44 -8.86 14.50
CA PRO A 132 -20.98 -7.81 15.38
C PRO A 132 -22.07 -7.45 16.38
N HIS A 133 -21.67 -7.18 17.61
CA HIS A 133 -22.58 -6.73 18.65
C HIS A 133 -22.33 -5.28 19.04
N ASN A 134 -23.34 -4.64 19.64
CA ASN A 134 -23.18 -3.31 20.23
C ASN A 134 -22.18 -3.34 21.41
N ASN A 135 -21.84 -2.16 21.93
CA ASN A 135 -20.84 -2.03 23.00
C ASN A 135 -21.21 -2.84 24.25
N ASP A 136 -22.51 -2.99 24.56
CA ASP A 136 -22.95 -3.78 25.71
C ASP A 136 -22.83 -5.31 25.52
N GLY A 137 -22.40 -5.79 24.35
CA GLY A 137 -22.27 -7.21 24.03
C GLY A 137 -23.59 -7.96 23.82
N ASN A 138 -24.73 -7.28 23.95
CA ASN A 138 -26.04 -7.92 24.11
C ASN A 138 -26.89 -7.98 22.84
N LYS A 139 -26.48 -7.27 21.77
CA LYS A 139 -27.24 -7.18 20.52
C LYS A 139 -26.38 -7.50 19.32
N CYS A 140 -26.37 -8.77 18.94
CA CYS A 140 -25.73 -9.29 17.73
C CYS A 140 -26.51 -8.87 16.48
N ASP A 141 -25.82 -8.35 15.44
CA ASP A 141 -26.42 -7.98 14.14
C ASP A 141 -25.53 -8.42 12.97
N PRO A 142 -25.84 -9.55 12.29
CA PRO A 142 -25.08 -10.04 11.14
C PRO A 142 -25.05 -9.06 9.96
N SER A 143 -26.03 -8.15 9.84
CA SER A 143 -26.01 -7.13 8.77
C SER A 143 -24.87 -6.11 8.94
N LYS A 144 -24.22 -6.10 10.10
CA LYS A 144 -23.06 -5.27 10.40
C LYS A 144 -21.74 -6.01 10.14
N ALA A 145 -21.74 -7.28 9.72
CA ALA A 145 -20.52 -8.00 9.39
C ALA A 145 -19.64 -7.20 8.39
N PRO A 146 -18.31 -7.31 8.48
CA PRO A 146 -17.42 -6.70 7.50
C PRO A 146 -17.53 -7.42 6.15
N HIS A 147 -17.11 -6.75 5.09
CA HIS A 147 -16.97 -7.39 3.78
C HIS A 147 -15.64 -8.12 3.64
N VAL A 148 -14.60 -7.61 4.32
CA VAL A 148 -13.23 -8.13 4.26
C VAL A 148 -12.68 -8.27 5.67
N ILE A 149 -12.00 -9.37 5.96
CA ILE A 149 -11.24 -9.56 7.21
C ILE A 149 -9.77 -9.64 6.85
N ASN A 150 -8.97 -8.73 7.42
CA ASN A 150 -7.53 -8.80 7.40
C ASN A 150 -7.01 -9.49 8.67
N GLY A 151 -6.28 -10.59 8.50
CA GLY A 151 -5.51 -11.24 9.55
C GLY A 151 -4.01 -11.12 9.30
N SER A 152 -3.35 -10.19 9.98
CA SER A 152 -1.89 -10.01 9.92
C SER A 152 -1.16 -10.80 11.01
N PHE A 153 -1.58 -12.05 11.21
CA PHE A 153 -1.02 -12.99 12.16
C PHE A 153 -0.97 -14.40 11.58
N GLY A 154 -0.08 -15.22 12.11
CA GLY A 154 0.05 -16.61 11.71
C GLY A 154 1.05 -17.34 12.59
N LYS A 155 1.03 -18.66 12.49
CA LYS A 155 2.08 -19.52 13.03
C LYS A 155 2.36 -20.64 12.06
N TYR A 156 3.62 -21.04 11.96
CA TYR A 156 3.95 -22.29 11.32
C TYR A 156 3.38 -23.46 12.15
N ALA A 157 2.22 -23.97 11.73
CA ALA A 157 1.51 -25.05 12.39
C ALA A 157 0.92 -25.99 11.35
N ARG A 158 0.82 -27.27 11.70
CA ARG A 158 0.15 -28.29 10.88
C ARG A 158 -1.30 -28.52 11.30
N ASP A 159 -1.77 -27.76 12.29
CA ASP A 159 -3.14 -27.80 12.75
C ASP A 159 -4.00 -26.84 11.90
N LEU A 160 -5.11 -27.36 11.38
CA LEU A 160 -6.03 -26.65 10.49
C LEU A 160 -7.26 -26.15 11.26
N ARG A 161 -7.08 -25.79 12.53
CA ARG A 161 -8.20 -25.50 13.46
C ARG A 161 -9.03 -24.27 13.09
N TRP A 162 -8.51 -23.42 12.19
CA TRP A 162 -9.23 -22.26 11.66
C TRP A 162 -10.12 -22.55 10.45
N GLU A 163 -9.99 -23.70 9.80
CA GLU A 163 -10.69 -23.96 8.53
C GLU A 163 -12.20 -23.85 8.66
N GLU A 164 -12.78 -24.39 9.74
CA GLU A 164 -14.23 -24.31 9.95
C GLU A 164 -14.70 -22.85 10.07
N MET A 165 -13.97 -22.03 10.84
CA MET A 165 -14.29 -20.61 10.99
C MET A 165 -14.15 -19.84 9.68
N ILE A 166 -13.08 -20.13 8.91
CA ILE A 166 -12.85 -19.52 7.59
C ILE A 166 -13.98 -19.88 6.63
N ILE A 167 -14.41 -21.14 6.62
CA ILE A 167 -15.57 -21.59 5.83
C ILE A 167 -16.82 -20.80 6.24
N LYS A 168 -17.07 -20.60 7.54
CA LYS A 168 -18.21 -19.79 8.01
C LYS A 168 -18.14 -18.33 7.56
N TRP A 169 -16.97 -17.71 7.57
CA TRP A 169 -16.81 -16.37 7.00
C TRP A 169 -17.12 -16.34 5.50
N ARG A 170 -16.60 -17.31 4.73
CA ARG A 170 -16.89 -17.39 3.30
C ARG A 170 -18.37 -17.63 3.01
N GLU A 171 -19.03 -18.51 3.76
CA GLU A 171 -20.48 -18.76 3.69
C GLU A 171 -21.30 -17.51 4.00
N ALA A 172 -20.82 -16.64 4.89
CA ALA A 172 -21.41 -15.35 5.20
C ALA A 172 -21.08 -14.25 4.16
N GLY A 173 -20.32 -14.57 3.11
CA GLY A 173 -19.90 -13.61 2.08
C GLY A 173 -18.74 -12.71 2.48
N ILE A 174 -18.04 -13.03 3.58
CA ILE A 174 -16.89 -12.28 4.08
C ILE A 174 -15.62 -12.82 3.42
N ILE A 175 -14.73 -11.93 2.99
CA ILE A 175 -13.48 -12.29 2.30
C ILE A 175 -12.30 -12.28 3.26
N PRO A 176 -11.74 -13.45 3.64
CA PRO A 176 -10.57 -13.55 4.50
C PRO A 176 -9.26 -13.35 3.72
N VAL A 177 -8.46 -12.40 4.17
CA VAL A 177 -7.12 -12.10 3.67
C VAL A 177 -6.12 -12.24 4.80
N PHE A 178 -5.05 -12.99 4.57
CA PHE A 178 -4.07 -13.30 5.60
C PHE A 178 -2.64 -13.09 5.12
N ALA A 179 -1.80 -12.64 6.04
CA ALA A 179 -0.35 -12.63 5.85
C ALA A 179 0.14 -14.08 5.61
N ASN A 180 1.00 -14.29 4.61
CA ASN A 180 1.57 -15.61 4.34
C ASN A 180 2.66 -16.02 5.35
N GLY A 181 3.19 -15.05 6.10
CA GLY A 181 4.23 -15.24 7.11
C GLY A 181 5.56 -14.57 6.77
N ASN A 182 6.43 -14.48 7.77
CA ASN A 182 7.73 -13.80 7.71
C ASN A 182 8.91 -14.77 7.91
N ASN A 183 8.82 -16.00 7.39
CA ASN A 183 9.81 -17.06 7.59
C ASN A 183 10.57 -17.45 6.31
N GLY A 184 10.63 -16.58 5.29
CA GLY A 184 11.26 -16.86 4.00
C GLY A 184 12.73 -17.29 4.08
N VAL A 185 13.44 -16.85 5.11
CA VAL A 185 14.82 -17.28 5.44
C VAL A 185 14.92 -18.78 5.75
N LYS A 186 13.84 -19.42 6.20
CA LYS A 186 13.78 -20.87 6.44
C LYS A 186 13.66 -21.68 5.14
N GLY A 187 13.43 -21.02 4.00
CA GLY A 187 13.31 -21.65 2.69
C GLY A 187 11.87 -21.93 2.26
N CYS A 188 11.71 -22.87 1.33
CA CYS A 188 10.41 -23.31 0.84
C CYS A 188 9.58 -23.96 1.95
N ALA A 189 8.26 -24.03 1.76
CA ALA A 189 7.32 -24.57 2.75
C ALA A 189 7.39 -23.87 4.11
N SER A 190 7.46 -22.54 4.08
CA SER A 190 7.52 -21.66 5.25
C SER A 190 6.26 -20.82 5.46
N SER A 191 5.23 -21.00 4.63
CA SER A 191 3.92 -20.36 4.80
C SER A 191 3.25 -20.74 6.12
N GLU A 192 2.59 -19.79 6.76
CA GLU A 192 1.98 -19.97 8.08
C GLU A 192 0.46 -20.14 8.01
N HIS A 193 -0.12 -20.82 8.99
CA HIS A 193 -1.58 -20.88 9.15
C HIS A 193 -2.05 -19.64 9.93
N PRO A 194 -3.13 -18.94 9.50
CA PRO A 194 -4.08 -19.32 8.45
C PRO A 194 -3.73 -18.96 7.00
N GLY A 195 -2.74 -18.10 6.73
CA GLY A 195 -2.42 -17.62 5.37
C GLY A 195 -2.15 -18.70 4.33
N MET A 196 -1.67 -19.86 4.77
CA MET A 196 -1.43 -21.01 3.91
C MET A 196 -2.68 -21.81 3.50
N SER A 197 -3.83 -21.53 4.11
CA SER A 197 -5.10 -22.21 3.83
C SER A 197 -5.56 -21.97 2.38
N PRO A 198 -6.06 -22.99 1.66
CA PRO A 198 -6.67 -22.79 0.34
C PRO A 198 -7.99 -21.99 0.39
N GLN A 199 -8.54 -21.78 1.58
CA GLN A 199 -9.80 -21.05 1.79
C GLN A 199 -9.59 -19.53 1.98
N VAL A 200 -8.35 -19.05 1.98
CA VAL A 200 -8.03 -17.62 2.16
C VAL A 200 -7.10 -17.11 1.06
N ILE A 201 -7.07 -15.78 0.90
CA ILE A 201 -6.05 -15.11 0.11
C ILE A 201 -4.81 -14.93 1.00
N GLY A 202 -3.79 -15.73 0.77
CA GLY A 202 -2.48 -15.66 1.43
C GLY A 202 -1.55 -14.72 0.69
N VAL A 203 -0.97 -13.75 1.40
CA VAL A 203 -0.24 -12.64 0.78
C VAL A 203 1.24 -12.65 1.12
N GLY A 204 2.09 -12.78 0.10
CA GLY A 204 3.53 -12.58 0.18
C GLY A 204 3.90 -11.11 -0.01
N PHE A 205 5.16 -10.75 0.19
CA PHE A 205 5.55 -9.34 0.12
C PHE A 205 6.82 -9.03 -0.66
N THR A 206 6.79 -7.86 -1.29
CA THR A 206 7.88 -7.29 -2.09
C THR A 206 8.29 -5.92 -1.58
N ASP A 207 9.47 -5.49 -2.00
CA ASP A 207 9.96 -4.13 -1.85
C ASP A 207 9.54 -3.21 -3.02
N SER A 208 10.04 -1.97 -2.99
CA SER A 208 9.76 -0.94 -4.00
C SER A 208 10.32 -1.27 -5.39
N ASN A 209 11.34 -2.13 -5.46
CA ASN A 209 11.97 -2.60 -6.69
C ASN A 209 11.30 -3.87 -7.24
N ASP A 210 10.15 -4.28 -6.69
CA ASP A 210 9.48 -5.56 -6.99
C ASP A 210 10.37 -6.78 -6.71
N ALA A 211 11.38 -6.65 -5.85
CA ALA A 211 12.13 -7.79 -5.35
C ALA A 211 11.32 -8.50 -4.26
N LEU A 212 11.37 -9.83 -4.26
CA LEU A 212 10.82 -10.61 -3.15
C LEU A 212 11.61 -10.32 -1.89
N SER A 213 10.93 -9.89 -0.84
CA SER A 213 11.59 -9.66 0.44
C SER A 213 12.07 -10.99 1.02
N ILE A 214 13.30 -11.01 1.54
CA ILE A 214 13.95 -12.25 1.99
C ILE A 214 13.16 -13.01 3.08
N ASP A 215 12.43 -12.27 3.89
CA ASP A 215 11.59 -12.79 4.96
C ASP A 215 10.21 -13.24 4.47
N SER A 216 9.79 -12.94 3.24
CA SER A 216 8.49 -13.39 2.72
C SER A 216 8.41 -14.91 2.72
N SER A 217 7.51 -15.47 3.54
CA SER A 217 7.28 -16.90 3.58
C SER A 217 6.90 -17.44 2.20
N LEU A 218 7.41 -18.63 1.90
CA LEU A 218 7.37 -19.25 0.59
C LEU A 218 6.57 -20.54 0.64
N GLY A 219 5.90 -20.87 -0.46
CA GLY A 219 5.23 -22.13 -0.64
C GLY A 219 6.17 -23.28 -1.09
N PRO A 220 5.58 -24.38 -1.58
CA PRO A 220 4.17 -24.70 -1.42
C PRO A 220 3.82 -24.77 0.06
N SER A 221 2.54 -24.61 0.40
CA SER A 221 2.11 -24.78 1.78
C SER A 221 2.39 -26.20 2.28
N PHE A 222 2.22 -26.41 3.59
CA PHE A 222 2.22 -27.75 4.17
C PHE A 222 1.20 -28.70 3.51
N LEU A 223 0.11 -28.15 2.94
CA LEU A 223 -0.92 -28.91 2.22
C LEU A 223 -0.59 -29.12 0.73
N GLU A 224 0.65 -28.83 0.33
CA GLU A 224 1.13 -28.94 -1.06
C GLU A 224 0.37 -28.05 -2.06
N VAL A 225 -0.37 -27.05 -1.57
CA VAL A 225 -1.01 -26.04 -2.42
C VAL A 225 -0.12 -24.82 -2.63
N LEU A 226 -0.26 -24.19 -3.79
CA LEU A 226 0.44 -22.95 -4.16
C LEU A 226 0.21 -21.87 -3.11
N LYS A 227 1.30 -21.35 -2.53
CA LYS A 227 1.29 -20.18 -1.66
C LYS A 227 2.56 -19.34 -1.83
N PRO A 228 2.51 -18.01 -1.62
CA PRO A 228 1.30 -17.19 -1.45
C PRO A 228 0.39 -17.25 -2.69
N ASP A 229 -0.85 -16.78 -2.62
CA ASP A 229 -1.72 -16.64 -3.80
C ASP A 229 -1.27 -15.45 -4.65
N ILE A 230 -0.88 -14.36 -3.98
CA ILE A 230 -0.46 -13.10 -4.60
C ILE A 230 0.58 -12.43 -3.71
N SER A 231 1.42 -11.59 -4.30
CA SER A 231 2.32 -10.71 -3.57
C SER A 231 1.88 -9.25 -3.62
N ALA A 232 2.20 -8.48 -2.59
CA ALA A 232 1.91 -7.04 -2.54
C ALA A 232 3.05 -6.27 -1.82
N PRO A 233 3.08 -4.93 -1.93
CA PRO A 233 4.03 -4.11 -1.18
C PRO A 233 4.00 -4.41 0.32
N GLY A 234 5.14 -4.74 0.90
CA GLY A 234 5.24 -5.00 2.33
C GLY A 234 6.59 -4.71 2.96
N SER A 235 7.56 -4.15 2.23
CA SER A 235 8.82 -3.65 2.80
C SER A 235 8.84 -2.12 2.85
N ASP A 236 9.23 -1.55 3.98
CA ASP A 236 9.34 -0.11 4.18
C ASP A 236 8.04 0.63 3.83
N ILE A 237 6.94 0.13 4.41
CA ILE A 237 5.59 0.69 4.26
C ILE A 237 5.36 1.76 5.31
N ARG A 238 5.15 2.99 4.85
CA ARG A 238 4.74 4.11 5.70
C ARG A 238 3.24 4.03 5.99
N THR A 239 2.85 4.06 7.26
CA THR A 239 1.46 3.94 7.71
C THR A 239 1.23 4.70 9.02
N ALA A 240 0.02 4.64 9.59
CA ALA A 240 -0.34 5.25 10.86
C ALA A 240 0.50 4.66 12.01
N GLY A 241 0.90 5.51 12.94
CA GLY A 241 1.62 5.13 14.16
C GLY A 241 0.73 5.30 15.39
N HIS A 242 0.96 4.52 16.43
CA HIS A 242 0.09 4.55 17.62
C HIS A 242 0.56 5.51 18.72
N PHE A 243 1.78 6.04 18.63
CA PHE A 243 2.38 6.87 19.69
C PHE A 243 1.76 8.28 19.81
N SER A 244 1.10 8.78 18.76
CA SER A 244 0.37 10.05 18.75
C SER A 244 -0.79 10.00 17.75
N ASP A 245 -1.67 10.99 17.78
CA ASP A 245 -2.82 11.08 16.87
C ASP A 245 -2.44 11.51 15.45
N ASP A 246 -1.20 11.94 15.21
CA ASP A 246 -0.66 12.43 13.93
C ASP A 246 0.64 11.73 13.51
N GLY A 247 1.08 10.74 14.28
CA GLY A 247 2.36 10.08 14.12
C GLY A 247 2.32 8.99 13.05
N TYR A 248 3.38 8.86 12.26
CA TYR A 248 3.49 7.80 11.26
C TYR A 248 4.54 6.78 11.67
N SER A 249 4.36 5.54 11.23
CA SER A 249 5.31 4.45 11.39
C SER A 249 5.81 3.97 10.03
N LEU A 250 6.97 3.31 10.03
CA LEU A 250 7.54 2.61 8.88
C LEU A 250 7.75 1.15 9.29
N GLY A 251 7.24 0.22 8.51
CA GLY A 251 7.29 -1.20 8.86
C GLY A 251 7.47 -2.12 7.67
N SER A 252 7.93 -3.34 7.94
CA SER A 252 8.17 -4.38 6.95
C SER A 252 7.56 -5.71 7.40
N GLY A 253 6.93 -6.44 6.48
CA GLY A 253 6.38 -7.76 6.70
C GLY A 253 5.16 -8.06 5.83
N SER A 254 4.82 -9.35 5.73
CA SER A 254 3.55 -9.78 5.12
C SER A 254 2.34 -9.19 5.83
N SER A 255 2.48 -8.81 7.11
CA SER A 255 1.50 -8.03 7.87
C SER A 255 1.15 -6.67 7.27
N LEU A 256 2.01 -6.10 6.41
CA LEU A 256 1.75 -4.85 5.69
C LEU A 256 1.38 -5.10 4.22
N ALA A 257 1.67 -6.28 3.68
CA ALA A 257 1.21 -6.68 2.34
C ALA A 257 -0.24 -7.17 2.32
N ALA A 258 -0.65 -7.98 3.31
CA ALA A 258 -2.04 -8.40 3.49
C ALA A 258 -3.03 -7.23 3.53
N PRO A 259 -2.77 -6.12 4.27
CA PRO A 259 -3.68 -4.97 4.26
C PRO A 259 -3.68 -4.19 2.95
N HIS A 260 -2.61 -4.20 2.15
CA HIS A 260 -2.67 -3.67 0.78
C HIS A 260 -3.70 -4.44 -0.06
N VAL A 261 -3.69 -5.78 0.03
CA VAL A 261 -4.68 -6.63 -0.64
C VAL A 261 -6.08 -6.41 -0.07
N SER A 262 -6.23 -6.33 1.25
CA SER A 262 -7.53 -6.07 1.89
C SER A 262 -8.15 -4.74 1.46
N GLY A 263 -7.35 -3.67 1.40
CA GLY A 263 -7.79 -2.37 0.88
C GLY A 263 -8.10 -2.43 -0.61
N ALA A 264 -7.31 -3.16 -1.40
CA ALA A 264 -7.59 -3.35 -2.82
C ALA A 264 -8.92 -4.10 -3.06
N ILE A 265 -9.23 -5.11 -2.24
CA ILE A 265 -10.54 -5.77 -2.27
C ILE A 265 -11.65 -4.79 -1.93
N ALA A 266 -11.44 -3.88 -0.97
CA ALA A 266 -12.41 -2.83 -0.68
C ALA A 266 -12.66 -1.89 -1.87
N LEU A 267 -11.60 -1.50 -2.60
CA LEU A 267 -11.75 -0.75 -3.85
C LEU A 267 -12.57 -1.57 -4.87
N TYR A 268 -12.21 -2.84 -5.08
CA TYR A 268 -12.90 -3.72 -6.02
C TYR A 268 -14.38 -3.89 -5.69
N LEU A 269 -14.72 -4.17 -4.44
CA LEU A 269 -16.10 -4.36 -3.98
C LEU A 269 -16.93 -3.08 -4.04
N SER A 270 -16.31 -1.90 -3.83
CA SER A 270 -17.02 -0.62 -3.98
C SER A 270 -17.48 -0.37 -5.41
N ALA A 271 -16.72 -0.88 -6.40
CA ALA A 271 -17.07 -0.85 -7.81
C ALA A 271 -17.92 -2.06 -8.25
N HIS A 272 -17.84 -3.18 -7.54
CA HIS A 272 -18.53 -4.45 -7.83
C HIS A 272 -19.33 -4.94 -6.63
N LYS A 273 -20.42 -4.22 -6.34
CA LYS A 273 -21.26 -4.52 -5.17
C LYS A 273 -21.79 -5.96 -5.23
N GLY A 274 -21.55 -6.72 -4.16
CA GLY A 274 -22.00 -8.10 -4.04
C GLY A 274 -21.14 -9.15 -4.73
N ALA A 275 -19.94 -8.80 -5.21
CA ALA A 275 -19.02 -9.80 -5.75
C ALA A 275 -18.62 -10.83 -4.68
N SER A 276 -18.59 -12.11 -5.06
CA SER A 276 -18.21 -13.21 -4.18
C SER A 276 -16.70 -13.31 -4.00
N TYR A 277 -16.27 -14.09 -3.00
CA TYR A 277 -14.86 -14.44 -2.81
C TYR A 277 -14.21 -14.94 -4.11
N ASP A 278 -14.85 -15.87 -4.84
CA ASP A 278 -14.25 -16.48 -6.03
C ASP A 278 -14.11 -15.48 -7.18
N GLN A 279 -15.04 -14.53 -7.29
CA GLN A 279 -14.96 -13.44 -8.27
C GLN A 279 -13.81 -12.49 -7.93
N VAL A 280 -13.66 -12.13 -6.64
CA VAL A 280 -12.56 -11.29 -6.17
C VAL A 280 -11.21 -12.01 -6.35
N TYR A 281 -11.10 -13.26 -5.91
CA TYR A 281 -9.89 -14.06 -6.04
C TYR A 281 -9.42 -14.11 -7.49
N ARG A 282 -10.34 -14.42 -8.41
CA ARG A 282 -10.05 -14.49 -9.84
C ARG A 282 -9.64 -13.13 -10.39
N ALA A 283 -10.40 -12.09 -10.10
CA ALA A 283 -10.08 -10.74 -10.55
C ALA A 283 -8.69 -10.30 -10.12
N LEU A 284 -8.30 -10.57 -8.87
CA LEU A 284 -6.96 -10.21 -8.38
C LEU A 284 -5.84 -11.06 -8.97
N THR A 285 -6.04 -12.38 -9.08
CA THR A 285 -4.98 -13.32 -9.51
C THR A 285 -4.78 -13.40 -11.02
N GLU A 286 -5.80 -13.08 -11.82
CA GLU A 286 -5.68 -13.00 -13.30
C GLU A 286 -5.16 -11.64 -13.80
N ASN A 287 -5.12 -10.62 -12.94
CA ASN A 287 -4.80 -9.24 -13.31
C ASN A 287 -3.61 -8.65 -12.55
N VAL A 288 -2.58 -9.48 -12.35
CA VAL A 288 -1.33 -9.12 -11.66
C VAL A 288 -0.28 -8.52 -12.61
N ASP A 289 0.79 -7.98 -12.03
CA ASP A 289 2.02 -7.65 -12.75
C ASP A 289 3.10 -8.70 -12.43
N THR A 290 3.71 -9.23 -13.50
CA THR A 290 4.81 -10.21 -13.44
C THR A 290 6.10 -9.70 -14.04
N ASP A 291 6.00 -8.76 -14.98
CA ASP A 291 7.12 -8.37 -15.87
C ASP A 291 8.18 -7.54 -15.16
N THR A 292 7.82 -6.88 -14.06
CA THR A 292 8.74 -6.05 -13.26
C THR A 292 9.31 -6.79 -12.05
N LEU A 293 8.84 -8.01 -11.77
CA LEU A 293 9.28 -8.77 -10.61
C LEU A 293 10.76 -9.15 -10.73
N THR A 294 11.47 -9.04 -9.62
CA THR A 294 12.87 -9.48 -9.50
C THR A 294 12.92 -10.79 -8.70
N PRO A 295 12.81 -11.96 -9.35
CA PRO A 295 12.79 -13.23 -8.66
C PRO A 295 14.18 -13.60 -8.10
N PRO A 296 14.26 -14.09 -6.85
CA PRO A 296 15.51 -14.61 -6.32
C PRO A 296 15.92 -15.88 -7.06
N ASN A 297 17.22 -16.22 -7.07
CA ASN A 297 17.71 -17.50 -7.57
C ASN A 297 17.35 -18.65 -6.59
N LYS A 298 16.06 -18.99 -6.53
CA LYS A 298 15.47 -19.97 -5.63
C LYS A 298 14.27 -20.60 -6.34
N THR A 299 14.11 -21.91 -6.23
CA THR A 299 13.00 -22.65 -6.81
C THR A 299 12.27 -23.41 -5.71
N CYS A 300 10.94 -23.25 -5.62
CA CYS A 300 10.10 -23.93 -4.64
C CYS A 300 8.99 -24.72 -5.33
N GLY A 301 8.85 -26.01 -4.98
CA GLY A 301 7.85 -26.89 -5.58
C GLY A 301 8.10 -27.25 -7.05
N GLY A 302 9.35 -27.13 -7.53
CA GLY A 302 9.72 -27.51 -8.90
C GLY A 302 9.28 -26.54 -10.01
N ILE A 303 8.68 -25.40 -9.66
CA ILE A 303 8.25 -24.37 -10.62
C ILE A 303 9.37 -23.34 -10.78
N PRO A 304 9.87 -23.07 -12.00
CA PRO A 304 10.86 -22.02 -12.25
C PRO A 304 10.45 -20.67 -11.64
N ASN A 305 11.42 -19.95 -11.09
CA ASN A 305 11.19 -18.65 -10.42
C ASN A 305 10.67 -17.54 -11.35
N THR A 306 10.75 -17.74 -12.68
CA THR A 306 10.23 -16.84 -13.73
C THR A 306 8.91 -17.31 -14.33
N GLN A 307 8.42 -18.50 -13.96
CA GLN A 307 7.12 -19.00 -14.37
C GLN A 307 6.08 -18.62 -13.33
N TYR A 308 4.91 -18.13 -13.75
CA TYR A 308 3.81 -17.78 -12.86
C TYR A 308 2.55 -18.61 -13.19
N PRO A 309 1.75 -19.00 -12.19
CA PRO A 309 2.00 -18.79 -10.76
C PRO A 309 3.14 -19.66 -10.21
N ASN A 310 3.81 -19.21 -9.15
CA ASN A 310 4.84 -19.96 -8.43
C ASN A 310 4.79 -19.77 -6.91
N ASN A 311 5.56 -20.58 -6.18
CA ASN A 311 5.60 -20.58 -4.72
C ASN A 311 6.44 -19.45 -4.09
N LEU A 312 6.80 -18.43 -4.88
CA LEU A 312 7.53 -17.25 -4.42
C LEU A 312 6.62 -16.02 -4.40
N PHE A 313 5.95 -15.74 -5.52
CA PHE A 313 5.09 -14.57 -5.70
C PHE A 313 3.61 -14.92 -5.86
N GLY A 314 3.26 -16.20 -5.83
CA GLY A 314 1.93 -16.65 -6.24
C GLY A 314 1.71 -16.37 -7.70
N HIS A 315 0.57 -15.77 -8.03
CA HIS A 315 0.24 -15.34 -9.38
C HIS A 315 1.10 -14.16 -9.87
N GLY A 316 1.59 -13.31 -8.97
CA GLY A 316 2.36 -12.12 -9.30
C GLY A 316 2.12 -11.01 -8.28
N ARG A 317 2.55 -9.79 -8.58
CA ARG A 317 2.27 -8.64 -7.71
C ARG A 317 0.90 -8.04 -8.02
N LEU A 318 0.14 -7.73 -6.98
CA LEU A 318 -1.12 -6.99 -7.05
C LEU A 318 -1.03 -5.76 -7.97
N ASN A 319 -2.02 -5.65 -8.85
CA ASN A 319 -2.36 -4.45 -9.61
C ASN A 319 -3.88 -4.27 -9.56
N ILE A 320 -4.35 -3.39 -8.67
CA ILE A 320 -5.79 -3.25 -8.42
C ILE A 320 -6.50 -2.54 -9.58
N PHE A 321 -5.80 -1.67 -10.32
CA PHE A 321 -6.38 -1.03 -11.49
C PHE A 321 -6.74 -2.06 -12.57
N LYS A 322 -5.81 -2.97 -12.93
CA LYS A 322 -6.10 -4.02 -13.92
C LYS A 322 -7.29 -4.89 -13.48
N ALA A 323 -7.34 -5.28 -12.20
CA ALA A 323 -8.41 -6.10 -11.66
C ALA A 323 -9.79 -5.42 -11.76
N VAL A 324 -9.89 -4.11 -11.48
CA VAL A 324 -11.15 -3.35 -11.58
C VAL A 324 -11.50 -3.02 -13.04
N ALA A 325 -10.50 -2.68 -13.86
CA ALA A 325 -10.72 -2.30 -15.25
C ALA A 325 -11.16 -3.47 -16.14
N ALA A 326 -10.73 -4.70 -15.83
CA ALA A 326 -11.11 -5.90 -16.58
C ALA A 326 -12.65 -6.13 -16.64
N SER A 327 -13.39 -5.62 -15.66
CA SER A 327 -14.84 -5.80 -15.53
C SER A 327 -15.66 -4.52 -15.76
N ILE A 328 -15.02 -3.36 -15.97
CA ILE A 328 -15.70 -2.06 -16.19
C ILE A 328 -15.29 -1.50 -17.57
N PRO A 329 -16.13 -1.68 -18.62
CA PRO A 329 -15.88 -1.11 -19.93
C PRO A 329 -15.74 0.42 -19.86
N GLY A 330 -14.62 0.95 -20.36
CA GLY A 330 -14.36 2.39 -20.38
C GLY A 330 -13.60 2.93 -19.17
N LEU A 331 -13.33 2.10 -18.15
CA LEU A 331 -12.36 2.44 -17.11
C LEU A 331 -10.95 2.29 -17.68
N THR A 332 -10.49 3.34 -18.34
CA THR A 332 -9.10 3.43 -18.80
C THR A 332 -8.25 4.04 -17.70
N LEU A 333 -6.94 3.77 -17.72
CA LEU A 333 -6.01 4.67 -17.04
C LEU A 333 -6.41 6.08 -17.50
N PRO A 334 -6.54 7.08 -16.61
CA PRO A 334 -6.73 8.44 -17.05
C PRO A 334 -5.68 8.64 -18.14
N SER A 335 -6.12 9.13 -19.32
CA SER A 335 -5.16 9.65 -20.30
C SER A 335 -4.21 10.46 -19.44
N GLN A 336 -2.94 10.05 -19.38
CA GLN A 336 -1.88 10.83 -18.74
C GLN A 336 -2.26 12.26 -19.03
N SER A 337 -2.65 13.00 -17.99
CA SER A 337 -3.09 14.38 -18.20
C SER A 337 -1.96 14.96 -19.03
N LYS A 338 -2.28 15.43 -20.25
CA LYS A 338 -1.32 16.11 -21.10
C LYS A 338 -0.94 17.38 -20.36
N SER A 339 -0.01 17.24 -19.44
CA SER A 339 0.66 18.22 -18.62
C SER A 339 1.71 17.39 -17.88
N THR A 340 2.82 17.01 -18.49
CA THR A 340 3.62 17.70 -19.49
C THR A 340 4.02 16.75 -20.61
N GLN A 341 4.29 17.32 -21.79
CA GLN A 341 4.81 16.60 -22.95
C GLN A 341 5.92 15.64 -22.53
N ALA A 342 5.73 14.34 -22.77
CA ALA A 342 6.85 13.54 -23.22
C ALA A 342 7.36 14.23 -24.49
N LEU A 343 8.41 15.02 -24.35
CA LEU A 343 9.18 15.46 -25.49
C LEU A 343 9.67 14.20 -26.18
N ASN A 344 9.35 14.09 -27.47
CA ASN A 344 9.87 13.04 -28.32
C ASN A 344 11.38 12.89 -28.05
N PRO A 345 11.89 11.66 -27.80
CA PRO A 345 13.31 11.40 -27.58
C PRO A 345 14.10 11.44 -28.91
N THR A 346 13.93 12.51 -29.68
CA THR A 346 14.62 12.71 -30.96
C THR A 346 15.40 14.03 -31.01
N ASP A 347 15.53 14.75 -29.90
CA ASP A 347 16.26 16.02 -29.91
C ASP A 347 17.76 15.82 -29.64
N ASP A 348 18.53 16.31 -30.60
CA ASP A 348 19.98 16.44 -30.60
C ASP A 348 20.51 17.08 -29.31
N LEU A 349 21.16 16.26 -28.46
CA LEU A 349 21.82 16.66 -27.22
C LEU A 349 22.91 17.72 -27.44
N SER A 350 23.36 17.96 -28.68
CA SER A 350 24.34 19.02 -28.99
C SER A 350 23.89 20.42 -28.53
N THR A 351 22.58 20.62 -28.42
CA THR A 351 21.96 21.89 -28.02
C THR A 351 21.75 22.03 -26.51
N CYS A 352 22.16 21.02 -25.73
CA CYS A 352 22.08 20.98 -24.26
C CYS A 352 23.40 21.34 -23.58
N GLY A 353 24.42 21.72 -24.37
CA GLY A 353 25.79 21.89 -23.88
C GLY A 353 26.47 20.55 -23.60
N THR A 354 27.68 20.62 -23.04
CA THR A 354 28.41 19.42 -22.60
C THR A 354 27.73 18.83 -21.37
N LEU A 355 27.37 17.55 -21.43
CA LEU A 355 26.89 16.82 -20.25
C LEU A 355 28.06 16.49 -19.32
N GLU A 356 27.82 16.66 -18.03
CA GLU A 356 28.80 16.46 -16.97
C GLU A 356 28.28 15.39 -16.01
N ASP A 357 28.94 14.24 -16.03
CA ASP A 357 28.63 13.15 -15.10
C ASP A 357 29.05 13.49 -13.67
N ASN A 358 28.34 12.86 -12.74
CA ASN A 358 28.49 13.00 -11.30
C ASN A 358 28.52 14.44 -10.79
N THR A 359 27.76 15.34 -11.42
CA THR A 359 27.85 16.78 -11.17
C THR A 359 26.54 17.36 -10.65
N HIS A 360 26.64 18.17 -9.59
CA HIS A 360 25.59 19.03 -9.07
C HIS A 360 26.13 20.46 -8.87
N TYR A 361 25.37 21.45 -9.31
CA TYR A 361 25.56 22.88 -9.14
C TYR A 361 24.78 23.37 -7.92
N VAL A 362 25.47 24.01 -6.98
CA VAL A 362 24.85 24.48 -5.73
C VAL A 362 24.03 25.76 -5.96
N GLY A 363 22.79 25.75 -5.47
CA GLY A 363 21.88 26.92 -5.51
C GLY A 363 21.18 27.15 -6.86
N GLY A 364 20.45 28.25 -6.96
CA GLY A 364 19.76 28.67 -8.19
C GLY A 364 18.57 27.80 -8.60
N ASP A 365 17.96 27.05 -7.67
CA ASP A 365 16.85 26.14 -7.97
C ASP A 365 15.61 26.89 -8.48
N LEU A 366 15.16 26.53 -9.68
CA LEU A 366 14.06 27.17 -10.39
C LEU A 366 12.79 26.30 -10.38
N ALA A 367 12.94 25.00 -10.67
CA ALA A 367 11.84 24.04 -10.72
C ALA A 367 12.35 22.60 -10.61
N SER A 368 11.44 21.65 -10.35
CA SER A 368 11.77 20.22 -10.32
C SER A 368 10.65 19.38 -10.95
N PHE A 369 11.03 18.35 -11.68
CA PHE A 369 10.14 17.47 -12.44
C PHE A 369 10.56 16.01 -12.29
N ASN A 370 9.62 15.08 -12.29
CA ASN A 370 9.95 13.65 -12.37
C ASN A 370 10.03 13.26 -13.85
N LEU A 371 11.25 13.17 -14.38
CA LEU A 371 11.53 12.89 -15.78
C LEU A 371 12.49 11.71 -15.87
N THR A 372 12.15 10.74 -16.71
CA THR A 372 12.83 9.44 -16.75
C THR A 372 14.18 9.47 -17.45
N THR A 373 14.53 10.57 -18.15
CA THR A 373 15.79 10.66 -18.89
C THR A 373 16.45 12.04 -18.80
N VAL A 374 17.75 12.10 -19.06
CA VAL A 374 18.50 13.36 -19.10
C VAL A 374 18.08 14.26 -20.28
N GLU A 375 17.70 13.67 -21.42
CA GLU A 375 17.23 14.38 -22.61
C GLU A 375 15.93 15.14 -22.33
N SER A 376 14.99 14.47 -21.65
CA SER A 376 13.73 15.10 -21.25
C SER A 376 13.96 16.23 -20.25
N CYS A 377 14.94 16.10 -19.36
CA CYS A 377 15.34 17.16 -18.44
C CYS A 377 15.92 18.39 -19.16
N CYS A 378 16.81 18.19 -20.13
CA CYS A 378 17.31 19.28 -20.97
C CYS A 378 16.20 20.00 -21.72
N ALA A 379 15.31 19.22 -22.35
CA ALA A 379 14.26 19.77 -23.17
C ALA A 379 13.21 20.54 -22.34
N GLU A 380 13.00 20.17 -21.07
CA GLU A 380 12.21 20.95 -20.13
C GLU A 380 12.90 22.25 -19.69
N CYS A 381 14.23 22.23 -19.50
CA CYS A 381 15.01 23.44 -19.23
C CYS A 381 14.88 24.46 -20.37
N LYS A 382 14.97 24.02 -21.63
CA LYS A 382 14.83 24.91 -22.79
C LYS A 382 13.47 25.61 -22.87
N LYS A 383 12.41 24.97 -22.36
CA LYS A 383 11.06 25.53 -22.35
C LYS A 383 10.80 26.44 -21.16
N THR A 384 11.54 26.25 -20.08
CA THR A 384 11.31 26.95 -18.82
C THR A 384 12.00 28.32 -18.86
N PRO A 385 11.25 29.44 -18.85
CA PRO A 385 11.84 30.77 -18.90
C PRO A 385 12.79 30.97 -17.72
N GLY A 386 14.01 31.41 -18.01
CA GLY A 386 15.05 31.65 -17.01
C GLY A 386 15.92 30.44 -16.66
N CYS A 387 15.60 29.23 -17.14
CA CYS A 387 16.47 28.07 -16.94
C CYS A 387 17.76 28.21 -17.73
N LYS A 388 18.89 27.98 -17.06
CA LYS A 388 20.24 27.98 -17.65
C LYS A 388 20.98 26.67 -17.41
N VAL A 389 20.63 25.94 -16.36
CA VAL A 389 21.27 24.68 -15.97
C VAL A 389 20.18 23.66 -15.65
N PHE A 390 20.41 22.41 -16.02
CA PHE A 390 19.57 21.29 -15.62
C PHE A 390 20.41 20.18 -15.01
N GLU A 391 19.79 19.41 -14.12
CA GLU A 391 20.42 18.30 -13.42
C GLU A 391 19.45 17.14 -13.36
N TRP A 392 19.89 15.98 -13.81
CA TRP A 392 19.11 14.77 -13.81
C TRP A 392 19.73 13.76 -12.85
N TYR A 393 18.89 13.18 -12.00
CA TYR A 393 19.28 12.15 -11.04
C TYR A 393 18.52 10.87 -11.35
N ASN A 394 19.24 9.75 -11.37
CA ASN A 394 18.64 8.43 -11.43
C ASN A 394 18.11 7.96 -10.07
N LEU A 395 17.25 8.79 -9.44
CA LEU A 395 16.60 8.52 -8.16
C LEU A 395 15.09 8.42 -8.41
N ASN A 396 14.41 7.42 -7.81
CA ASN A 396 12.95 7.26 -7.84
C ASN A 396 12.32 7.27 -9.26
N GLY A 397 13.00 6.70 -10.26
CA GLY A 397 12.52 6.68 -11.65
C GLY A 397 12.86 7.93 -12.47
N GLY A 398 13.70 8.83 -11.93
CA GLY A 398 14.25 9.98 -12.64
C GLY A 398 13.74 11.31 -12.09
N LEU A 399 14.65 12.12 -11.52
CA LEU A 399 14.38 13.46 -11.01
C LEU A 399 15.18 14.48 -11.81
N CYS A 400 14.50 15.45 -12.40
CA CYS A 400 15.08 16.59 -13.09
C CYS A 400 14.95 17.85 -12.23
N ARG A 401 16.06 18.55 -12.00
CA ARG A 401 16.10 19.88 -11.39
C ARG A 401 16.53 20.91 -12.40
N LEU A 402 15.77 21.99 -12.49
CA LEU A 402 16.07 23.15 -13.32
C LEU A 402 16.62 24.28 -12.46
N LYS A 403 17.60 25.00 -12.99
CA LYS A 403 18.29 26.08 -12.28
C LYS A 403 18.48 27.30 -13.16
N ASP A 404 18.38 28.48 -12.57
CA ASP A 404 18.54 29.79 -13.24
C ASP A 404 19.99 30.32 -13.22
N THR A 405 20.85 29.67 -12.45
CA THR A 405 22.22 30.10 -12.17
C THR A 405 23.13 28.87 -12.08
N GLN A 406 24.28 28.95 -12.74
CA GLN A 406 25.34 27.94 -12.63
C GLN A 406 26.20 28.24 -11.40
N GLY A 407 25.89 27.59 -10.28
CA GLY A 407 26.65 27.73 -9.03
C GLY A 407 28.00 27.00 -9.01
N PRO A 408 28.65 26.87 -7.84
CA PRO A 408 29.80 25.99 -7.67
C PRO A 408 29.44 24.52 -7.90
N LYS A 409 30.37 23.75 -8.49
CA LYS A 409 30.21 22.31 -8.72
C LYS A 409 30.53 21.50 -7.46
N VAL A 410 29.73 20.47 -7.21
CA VAL A 410 29.93 19.43 -6.21
C VAL A 410 29.74 18.08 -6.89
N ALA A 411 30.56 17.10 -6.51
CA ALA A 411 30.43 15.75 -7.03
C ALA A 411 29.26 15.01 -6.35
N VAL A 412 28.32 14.49 -7.13
CA VAL A 412 27.20 13.66 -6.66
C VAL A 412 27.09 12.45 -7.58
N ASP A 413 27.34 11.26 -7.03
CA ASP A 413 27.37 10.00 -7.79
C ASP A 413 26.02 9.73 -8.46
N GLY A 414 26.03 9.47 -9.77
CA GLY A 414 24.84 9.20 -10.59
C GLY A 414 24.03 10.44 -11.02
N ALA A 415 24.47 11.66 -10.71
CA ALA A 415 23.87 12.89 -11.22
C ALA A 415 24.47 13.28 -12.58
N ILE A 416 23.65 13.76 -13.52
CA ILE A 416 24.12 14.28 -14.81
C ILE A 416 23.65 15.73 -14.94
N ALA A 417 24.57 16.67 -15.11
CA ALA A 417 24.24 18.07 -15.28
C ALA A 417 24.55 18.57 -16.70
N GLY A 418 23.80 19.56 -17.17
CA GLY A 418 24.07 20.27 -18.42
C GLY A 418 23.77 21.76 -18.31
N VAL A 419 24.54 22.56 -19.04
CA VAL A 419 24.42 24.03 -19.08
C VAL A 419 23.99 24.42 -20.47
N LEU A 420 22.85 25.11 -20.58
CA LEU A 420 22.33 25.55 -21.88
C LEU A 420 23.28 26.60 -22.49
N PRO A 421 23.60 26.48 -23.80
CA PRO A 421 24.36 27.51 -24.50
C PRO A 421 23.64 28.87 -24.42
N ALA A 422 24.40 29.96 -24.27
CA ALA A 422 23.81 31.30 -24.34
C ALA A 422 23.14 31.52 -25.71
N PRO A 423 21.98 32.20 -25.77
CA PRO A 423 21.34 32.47 -27.05
C PRO A 423 22.28 33.27 -27.95
N ALA A 424 22.43 32.83 -29.20
CA ALA A 424 23.21 33.55 -30.20
C ALA A 424 22.65 34.98 -30.34
N SER A 425 23.51 35.97 -30.16
CA SER A 425 23.18 37.39 -30.35
C SER A 425 22.88 37.62 -31.84
N GLY A 426 21.59 37.65 -32.18
CA GLY A 426 21.07 38.08 -33.47
C GLY A 426 20.99 39.60 -33.56
#